data_AF-A0A7K9TGL1-F1
#
_entry.id   AF-A0A7K9TGL1-F1
#
_cell.length_a   1.000
_cell.length_b   1.000
_cell.length_c   1.000
_cell.angle_alpha   90.00
_cell.angle_beta   90.00
_cell.angle_gamma   90.00
#
_symmetry.space_group_name_H-M   'P 1'
#
loop_
_entity.id
_entity.type
_entity.pdbx_description
1 polymer ?
#
loop_
_entity_poly.entity_id
_entity_poly.type
_entity_poly.pdbx_seq_one_letter_code
_entity_poly.pdbx_strand_id
1 'polypeptide(L)'
;VFTLIFTVEMILKIIALDPYNYFQQKWNIFDSIIVMVGLISFEANLSSFRLLRIFKLAKSWPALNTLMKIILNSVGALGNLTLVLIITVFIFAVVGKQVLGTYYEENPYKINTDENLRWHMKDFFHSFLIIFRILCGEWIETMWDCMEVARKELCLPIFLLVLVIGNLVVLNLFIALLLSSFSTDSSMGQEEPEQMTKCQIAIARIQEGLESVKGRIWEQCCKIRKQKRKTAAKRKSLVKISAKGIEENNYAMTDVRKDAD
;
A
#
# COMPACT_ATOMS: atom_id res chain seq x y z
N VAL A 1 19.26 -0.89 -9.82
CA VAL A 1 19.75 0.38 -9.23
C VAL A 1 18.62 1.19 -8.60
N PHE A 2 17.64 1.73 -9.36
CA PHE A 2 16.55 2.55 -8.79
C PHE A 2 15.78 1.88 -7.65
N THR A 3 15.42 0.59 -7.76
CA THR A 3 14.73 -0.14 -6.68
C THR A 3 15.54 -0.11 -5.38
N LEU A 4 16.84 -0.35 -5.46
CA LEU A 4 17.73 -0.44 -4.30
C LEU A 4 17.88 0.92 -3.61
N ILE A 5 17.96 2.01 -4.38
CA ILE A 5 17.96 3.37 -3.83
C ILE A 5 16.67 3.63 -3.02
N PHE A 6 15.52 3.25 -3.56
CA PHE A 6 14.24 3.41 -2.85
C PHE A 6 14.10 2.49 -1.64
N THR A 7 14.65 1.27 -1.70
CA THR A 7 14.71 0.38 -0.53
C THR A 7 15.54 1.00 0.59
N VAL A 8 16.71 1.57 0.26
CA VAL A 8 17.57 2.26 1.24
C VAL A 8 16.86 3.50 1.80
N GLU A 9 16.24 4.31 0.95
CA GLU A 9 15.45 5.47 1.39
C GLU A 9 14.32 5.06 2.36
N MET A 10 13.61 3.97 2.06
CA MET A 10 12.55 3.42 2.92
C MET A 10 13.11 3.01 4.29
N ILE A 11 14.20 2.24 4.31
CA ILE A 11 14.84 1.77 5.55
C ILE A 11 15.31 2.96 6.40
N LEU A 12 15.95 3.96 5.77
CA LEU A 12 16.38 5.17 6.47
C LEU A 12 15.22 5.95 7.08
N LYS A 13 14.09 6.07 6.37
CA LYS A 13 12.88 6.72 6.91
C LYS A 13 12.28 5.96 8.08
N ILE A 14 12.23 4.63 8.03
CA ILE A 14 11.70 3.80 9.12
C ILE A 14 12.55 3.97 10.39
N ILE A 15 13.88 4.00 10.25
CA ILE A 15 14.80 4.22 11.37
C ILE A 15 14.67 5.64 11.94
N ALA A 16 14.46 6.63 11.07
CA ALA A 16 14.40 8.04 11.49
C ALA A 16 13.07 8.45 12.15
N LEU A 17 11.94 7.88 11.71
CA LEU A 17 10.59 8.28 12.13
C LEU A 17 9.92 7.34 13.14
N ASP A 18 10.57 6.23 13.50
CA ASP A 18 9.97 5.05 14.13
C ASP A 18 8.93 4.36 13.21
N PRO A 19 8.85 3.01 13.23
CA PRO A 19 7.92 2.27 12.37
C PRO A 19 6.47 2.74 12.51
N TYR A 20 6.06 3.07 13.74
CA TYR A 20 4.68 3.50 14.02
C TYR A 20 4.32 4.82 13.33
N ASN A 21 5.15 5.86 13.43
CA ASN A 21 4.84 7.14 12.77
C ASN A 21 5.07 7.08 11.25
N TYR A 22 5.99 6.22 10.78
CA TYR A 22 6.19 5.99 9.35
C TYR A 22 4.91 5.50 8.68
N PHE A 23 4.25 4.49 9.25
CA PHE A 23 3.03 3.90 8.70
C PHE A 23 1.75 4.72 8.94
N GLN A 24 1.78 5.80 9.71
CA GLN A 24 0.64 6.72 9.79
C GLN A 24 0.51 7.63 8.57
N GLN A 25 1.63 7.94 7.89
CA GLN A 25 1.61 8.83 6.72
C GLN A 25 1.20 8.03 5.47
N LYS A 26 0.02 8.33 4.91
CA LYS A 26 -0.52 7.65 3.70
C LYS A 26 0.47 7.57 2.54
N TRP A 27 1.26 8.63 2.32
CA TRP A 27 2.28 8.67 1.27
C TRP A 27 3.47 7.73 1.52
N ASN A 28 3.85 7.51 2.78
CA ASN A 28 4.90 6.58 3.14
C ASN A 28 4.42 5.13 3.03
N ILE A 29 3.17 4.86 3.41
CA ILE A 29 2.54 3.54 3.18
C ILE A 29 2.55 3.22 1.67
N PHE A 30 2.12 4.18 0.85
CA PHE A 30 2.12 4.01 -0.61
C PHE A 30 3.53 3.76 -1.16
N ASP A 31 4.52 4.56 -0.76
CA ASP A 31 5.92 4.38 -1.17
C ASP A 31 6.47 3.00 -0.75
N SER A 32 6.14 2.55 0.46
CA SER A 32 6.51 1.23 0.97
C SER A 32 5.93 0.10 0.13
N ILE A 33 4.64 0.17 -0.24
CA ILE A 33 3.99 -0.82 -1.13
C ILE A 33 4.71 -0.87 -2.49
N ILE A 34 5.02 0.28 -3.09
CA ILE A 34 5.73 0.34 -4.38
C ILE A 34 7.13 -0.27 -4.28
N VAL A 35 7.84 -0.05 -3.18
CA VAL A 35 9.16 -0.66 -2.94
C VAL A 35 9.02 -2.19 -2.79
N MET A 36 8.05 -2.68 -2.03
CA MET A 36 7.79 -4.11 -1.85
C MET A 36 7.46 -4.81 -3.17
N VAL A 37 6.53 -4.26 -3.95
CA VAL A 37 6.20 -4.79 -5.29
C VAL A 37 7.42 -4.74 -6.20
N GLY A 38 8.25 -3.70 -6.08
CA GLY A 38 9.49 -3.57 -6.82
C GLY A 38 10.53 -4.65 -6.50
N LEU A 39 10.59 -5.13 -5.25
CA LEU A 39 11.45 -6.24 -4.83
C LEU A 39 10.92 -7.58 -5.34
N ILE A 40 9.62 -7.84 -5.17
CA ILE A 40 8.96 -9.07 -5.66
C ILE A 40 9.13 -9.18 -7.19
N SER A 41 8.93 -8.08 -7.92
CA SER A 41 9.12 -8.01 -9.37
C SER A 41 10.57 -8.29 -9.80
N PHE A 42 11.56 -7.96 -8.96
CA PHE A 42 12.96 -8.27 -9.22
C PHE A 42 13.26 -9.76 -9.04
N GLU A 43 12.67 -10.39 -8.03
CA GLU A 43 12.84 -11.83 -7.75
C GLU A 43 12.08 -12.71 -8.75
N ALA A 44 10.85 -12.31 -9.13
CA ALA A 44 9.96 -13.09 -9.99
C ALA A 44 10.10 -12.76 -11.50
N ASN A 45 11.05 -11.90 -11.92
CA ASN A 45 11.22 -11.43 -13.31
C ASN A 45 9.94 -10.83 -13.96
N LEU A 46 9.00 -10.33 -13.15
CA LEU A 46 7.75 -9.77 -13.64
C LEU A 46 7.96 -8.32 -14.08
N SER A 47 8.41 -8.15 -15.34
CA SER A 47 8.76 -6.84 -15.92
C SER A 47 7.59 -5.82 -15.86
N SER A 48 6.35 -6.29 -16.00
CA SER A 48 5.15 -5.45 -16.07
C SER A 48 4.87 -4.64 -14.79
N PHE A 49 5.25 -5.15 -13.62
CA PHE A 49 4.99 -4.46 -12.34
C PHE A 49 5.95 -3.30 -12.06
N ARG A 50 7.01 -3.14 -12.86
CA ARG A 50 7.92 -1.99 -12.77
C ARG A 50 7.21 -0.67 -13.08
N LEU A 51 6.16 -0.71 -13.91
CA LEU A 51 5.36 0.46 -14.29
C LEU A 51 4.60 1.07 -13.12
N LEU A 52 4.27 0.30 -12.08
CA LEU A 52 3.59 0.82 -10.89
C LEU A 52 4.38 1.94 -10.18
N ARG A 53 5.68 2.04 -10.42
CA ARG A 53 6.52 3.14 -9.90
C ARG A 53 6.14 4.49 -10.50
N ILE A 54 5.46 4.53 -11.64
CA ILE A 54 4.97 5.77 -12.25
C ILE A 54 3.96 6.48 -11.36
N PHE A 55 3.24 5.74 -10.51
CA PHE A 55 2.33 6.34 -9.54
C PHE A 55 3.06 7.16 -8.46
N LYS A 56 4.39 7.06 -8.32
CA LYS A 56 5.16 8.01 -7.49
C LYS A 56 5.05 9.44 -8.03
N LEU A 57 4.80 9.62 -9.34
CA LEU A 57 4.53 10.93 -9.94
C LEU A 57 3.26 11.56 -9.38
N ALA A 58 2.33 10.76 -8.82
CA ALA A 58 1.12 11.29 -8.18
C ALA A 58 1.45 12.18 -6.98
N LYS A 59 2.62 12.01 -6.36
CA LYS A 59 3.08 12.87 -5.26
C LYS A 59 3.57 14.24 -5.75
N SER A 60 4.30 14.26 -6.86
CA SER A 60 4.95 15.48 -7.38
C SER A 60 4.06 16.27 -8.33
N TRP A 61 3.07 15.63 -8.96
CA TRP A 61 2.22 16.27 -9.95
C TRP A 61 0.82 16.57 -9.39
N PRO A 62 0.43 17.85 -9.25
CA PRO A 62 -0.81 18.23 -8.57
C PRO A 62 -2.05 17.69 -9.28
N ALA A 63 -2.06 17.64 -10.62
CA ALA A 63 -3.17 17.07 -11.38
C ALA A 63 -3.40 15.59 -11.06
N LEU A 64 -2.33 14.79 -11.02
CA LEU A 64 -2.41 13.35 -10.73
C LEU A 64 -2.76 13.07 -9.26
N ASN A 65 -2.30 13.92 -8.33
CA ASN A 65 -2.71 13.88 -6.92
C ASN A 65 -4.23 14.09 -6.78
N THR A 66 -4.78 15.06 -7.49
CA THR A 66 -6.23 15.33 -7.50
C THR A 66 -7.01 14.15 -8.09
N LEU A 67 -6.56 13.58 -9.21
CA LEU A 67 -7.17 12.37 -9.78
C LEU A 67 -7.19 11.20 -8.80
N MET A 68 -6.07 10.95 -8.11
CA MET A 68 -5.97 9.87 -7.12
C MET A 68 -6.94 10.10 -5.95
N LYS A 69 -7.08 11.34 -5.48
CA LYS A 69 -8.05 11.70 -4.44
C LYS A 69 -9.49 11.48 -4.89
N ILE A 70 -9.83 11.85 -6.13
CA ILE A 70 -11.16 11.62 -6.70
C ILE A 70 -11.45 10.11 -6.72
N ILE A 71 -10.55 9.29 -7.25
CA ILE A 71 -10.73 7.83 -7.30
C ILE A 71 -10.94 7.24 -5.90
N LEU A 72 -10.10 7.61 -4.94
CA LEU A 72 -10.18 7.11 -3.57
C LEU A 72 -11.47 7.58 -2.86
N ASN A 73 -11.89 8.83 -3.07
CA ASN A 73 -13.13 9.34 -2.50
C ASN A 73 -14.36 8.67 -3.12
N SER A 74 -14.35 8.46 -4.43
CA SER A 74 -15.41 7.74 -5.14
C SER A 74 -15.54 6.29 -4.67
N VAL A 75 -14.44 5.58 -4.42
CA VAL A 75 -14.50 4.23 -3.86
C VAL A 75 -15.07 4.23 -2.44
N GLY A 76 -14.78 5.24 -1.62
CA GLY A 76 -15.34 5.38 -0.27
C GLY A 76 -16.84 5.68 -0.27
N ALA A 77 -17.26 6.70 -1.03
CA ALA A 77 -18.65 7.12 -1.11
C ALA A 77 -19.58 6.06 -1.74
N LEU A 78 -19.05 5.26 -2.66
CA LEU A 78 -19.83 4.32 -3.47
C LEU A 78 -19.42 2.87 -3.25
N GLY A 79 -18.68 2.59 -2.18
CA GLY A 79 -18.21 1.25 -1.84
C GLY A 79 -19.36 0.25 -1.72
N ASN A 80 -20.47 0.64 -1.09
CA ASN A 80 -21.64 -0.21 -0.92
C ASN A 80 -22.28 -0.59 -2.26
N LEU A 81 -22.46 0.36 -3.18
CA LEU A 81 -23.03 0.09 -4.51
C LEU A 81 -22.08 -0.70 -5.39
N THR A 82 -20.78 -0.41 -5.31
CA THR A 82 -19.74 -1.15 -6.02
C THR A 82 -19.70 -2.61 -5.56
N LEU A 83 -19.87 -2.86 -4.26
CA LEU A 83 -19.98 -4.20 -3.69
C LEU A 83 -21.19 -4.94 -4.24
N VAL A 84 -22.36 -4.29 -4.36
CA VAL A 84 -23.55 -4.88 -4.99
C VAL A 84 -23.28 -5.27 -6.45
N LEU A 85 -22.61 -4.41 -7.22
CA LEU A 85 -22.22 -4.73 -8.59
C LEU A 85 -21.28 -5.95 -8.65
N ILE A 86 -20.25 -5.98 -7.80
CA ILE A 86 -19.30 -7.11 -7.72
C ILE A 86 -20.03 -8.41 -7.37
N ILE A 87 -20.90 -8.40 -6.37
CA ILE A 87 -21.70 -9.58 -5.99
C ILE A 87 -22.60 -10.02 -7.15
N THR A 88 -23.26 -9.08 -7.83
CA THR A 88 -24.14 -9.38 -8.96
C THR A 88 -23.38 -10.06 -10.09
N VAL A 89 -22.22 -9.52 -10.49
CA VAL A 89 -21.35 -10.12 -11.50
C VAL A 89 -20.86 -11.49 -11.05
N PHE A 90 -20.46 -11.63 -9.78
CA PHE A 90 -20.02 -12.91 -9.21
C PHE A 90 -21.11 -13.98 -9.29
N ILE A 91 -22.34 -13.67 -8.89
CA ILE A 91 -23.48 -14.60 -8.93
C ILE A 91 -23.71 -15.07 -10.37
N PHE A 92 -23.77 -14.13 -11.34
CA PHE A 92 -23.98 -14.50 -12.74
C PHE A 92 -22.82 -15.29 -13.34
N ALA A 93 -21.57 -15.03 -12.94
CA ALA A 93 -20.41 -15.82 -13.37
C ALA A 93 -20.48 -17.25 -12.81
N VAL A 94 -20.90 -17.42 -11.56
CA VAL A 94 -21.09 -18.75 -10.98
C VAL A 94 -22.23 -19.49 -11.67
N VAL A 95 -23.37 -18.83 -11.91
CA VAL A 95 -24.51 -19.42 -12.63
C VAL A 95 -24.12 -19.80 -14.06
N GLY A 96 -23.44 -18.91 -14.79
CA GLY A 96 -22.95 -19.16 -16.14
C GLY A 96 -22.03 -20.37 -16.19
N LYS A 97 -21.06 -20.45 -15.29
CA LYS A 97 -20.17 -21.62 -15.19
C LYS A 97 -20.93 -22.90 -14.85
N GLN A 98 -21.80 -22.87 -13.84
CA GLN A 98 -22.51 -24.08 -13.38
C GLN A 98 -23.51 -24.62 -14.39
N VAL A 99 -24.23 -23.74 -15.08
CA VAL A 99 -25.30 -24.13 -16.00
C VAL A 99 -24.78 -24.38 -17.41
N LEU A 100 -23.80 -23.60 -17.88
CA LEU A 100 -23.32 -23.66 -19.26
C LEU A 100 -21.94 -24.33 -19.40
N GLY A 101 -21.15 -24.43 -18.32
CA GLY A 101 -19.76 -24.89 -18.37
C GLY A 101 -19.59 -26.28 -18.98
N THR A 102 -20.42 -27.25 -18.57
CA THR A 102 -20.37 -28.63 -19.10
C THR A 102 -20.64 -28.67 -20.60
N TYR A 103 -21.58 -27.89 -21.10
CA TYR A 103 -21.88 -27.82 -22.53
C TYR A 103 -20.68 -27.32 -23.34
N TYR A 104 -19.97 -26.29 -22.83
CA TYR A 104 -18.75 -25.77 -23.47
C TYR A 104 -17.60 -26.77 -23.45
N GLU A 105 -17.52 -27.64 -22.44
CA GLU A 105 -16.53 -28.74 -22.38
C GLU A 105 -16.85 -29.86 -23.37
N GLU A 106 -18.13 -30.21 -23.51
CA GLU A 106 -18.56 -31.32 -24.37
C GLU A 106 -18.58 -30.96 -25.86
N ASN A 107 -18.88 -29.71 -26.22
CA ASN A 107 -19.11 -29.30 -27.61
C ASN A 107 -18.23 -28.10 -28.08
N PRO A 108 -16.91 -28.06 -27.80
CA PRO A 108 -16.06 -26.92 -28.19
C PRO A 108 -15.92 -26.77 -29.71
N TYR A 109 -15.94 -27.89 -30.44
CA TYR A 109 -15.74 -27.95 -31.88
C TYR A 109 -16.86 -27.31 -32.70
N LYS A 110 -18.02 -27.03 -32.08
CA LYS A 110 -19.10 -26.32 -32.77
C LYS A 110 -18.83 -24.83 -32.96
N ILE A 111 -17.98 -24.25 -32.11
CA ILE A 111 -17.60 -22.83 -32.19
C ILE A 111 -16.29 -22.67 -32.96
N ASN A 112 -15.28 -23.49 -32.65
CA ASN A 112 -13.96 -23.36 -33.25
C ASN A 112 -13.35 -24.74 -33.51
N THR A 113 -12.64 -24.88 -34.63
CA THR A 113 -11.93 -26.11 -34.99
C THR A 113 -10.79 -26.42 -34.01
N ASP A 114 -10.24 -25.38 -33.36
CA ASP A 114 -9.29 -25.51 -32.24
C ASP A 114 -10.06 -25.52 -30.91
N GLU A 115 -9.70 -26.43 -30.00
CA GLU A 115 -10.31 -26.61 -28.67
C GLU A 115 -10.11 -25.38 -27.76
N ASN A 116 -9.16 -24.52 -28.14
CA ASN A 116 -8.86 -23.27 -27.45
C ASN A 116 -9.86 -22.16 -27.83
N LEU A 117 -10.98 -22.10 -27.10
CA LEU A 117 -11.93 -21.00 -27.20
C LEU A 117 -11.42 -19.80 -26.40
N ARG A 118 -11.47 -18.60 -26.99
CA ARG A 118 -11.13 -17.34 -26.30
C ARG A 118 -12.19 -16.93 -25.27
N TRP A 119 -13.46 -17.19 -25.58
CA TRP A 119 -14.60 -16.85 -24.73
C TRP A 119 -15.39 -18.14 -24.46
N HIS A 120 -15.33 -18.63 -23.23
CA HIS A 120 -16.07 -19.83 -22.81
C HIS A 120 -16.51 -19.75 -21.34
N MET A 121 -17.50 -20.56 -20.97
CA MET A 121 -18.02 -20.65 -19.60
C MET A 121 -17.47 -21.86 -18.81
N LYS A 122 -16.41 -22.53 -19.28
CA LYS A 122 -15.81 -23.70 -18.59
C LYS A 122 -15.24 -23.32 -17.20
N ASP A 123 -14.55 -22.18 -17.13
CA ASP A 123 -13.90 -21.68 -15.92
C ASP A 123 -14.63 -20.48 -15.32
N PHE A 124 -14.45 -20.29 -14.01
CA PHE A 124 -15.01 -19.13 -13.32
C PHE A 124 -14.51 -17.79 -13.87
N PHE A 125 -13.20 -17.67 -14.14
CA PHE A 125 -12.63 -16.39 -14.60
C PHE A 125 -13.06 -16.05 -16.04
N HIS A 126 -13.06 -17.02 -16.96
CA HIS A 126 -13.56 -16.82 -18.32
C HIS A 126 -15.07 -16.51 -18.31
N SER A 127 -15.83 -17.17 -17.44
CA SER A 127 -17.25 -16.86 -17.23
C SER A 127 -17.45 -15.42 -16.72
N PHE A 128 -16.67 -15.01 -15.72
CA PHE A 128 -16.66 -13.62 -15.21
C PHE A 128 -16.38 -12.61 -16.32
N LEU A 129 -15.40 -12.87 -17.19
CA LEU A 129 -15.07 -12.00 -18.31
C LEU A 129 -16.21 -11.91 -19.35
N ILE A 130 -16.94 -13.00 -19.61
CA ILE A 130 -18.12 -12.95 -20.49
C ILE A 130 -19.24 -12.11 -19.85
N ILE A 131 -19.52 -12.30 -18.56
CA ILE A 131 -20.54 -11.46 -17.87
C ILE A 131 -20.12 -9.99 -17.92
N PHE A 132 -18.85 -9.67 -17.67
CA PHE A 132 -18.34 -8.31 -17.81
C PHE A 132 -18.52 -7.77 -19.24
N ARG A 133 -18.21 -8.57 -20.26
CA ARG A 133 -18.39 -8.21 -21.67
C ARG A 133 -19.86 -7.93 -22.02
N ILE A 134 -20.80 -8.69 -21.47
CA ILE A 134 -22.25 -8.46 -21.62
C ILE A 134 -22.65 -7.09 -21.03
N LEU A 135 -22.14 -6.75 -19.84
CA LEU A 135 -22.40 -5.45 -19.19
C LEU A 135 -21.79 -4.27 -19.96
N CYS A 136 -20.70 -4.50 -20.71
CA CYS A 136 -20.13 -3.51 -21.62
C CYS A 136 -20.96 -3.33 -22.92
N GLY A 137 -22.01 -4.13 -23.13
CA GLY A 137 -22.90 -4.06 -24.30
C GLY A 137 -22.56 -5.05 -25.42
N GLU A 138 -21.52 -5.86 -25.27
CA GLU A 138 -21.08 -6.84 -26.28
C GLU A 138 -21.62 -8.25 -25.98
N TRP A 139 -22.95 -8.41 -26.02
CA TRP A 139 -23.61 -9.66 -25.62
C TRP A 139 -24.00 -10.58 -26.78
N ILE A 140 -24.12 -10.05 -28.00
CA ILE A 140 -24.66 -10.78 -29.15
C ILE A 140 -23.75 -11.93 -29.57
N GLU A 141 -22.45 -11.68 -29.77
CA GLU A 141 -21.48 -12.70 -30.23
C GLU A 141 -21.40 -13.88 -29.24
N THR A 142 -21.22 -13.58 -27.96
CA THR A 142 -21.11 -14.60 -26.91
C THR A 142 -22.40 -15.37 -26.70
N MET A 143 -23.56 -14.76 -26.99
CA MET A 143 -24.85 -15.44 -26.99
C MET A 143 -24.98 -16.41 -28.16
N TRP A 144 -24.57 -16.04 -29.37
CA TRP A 144 -24.58 -16.94 -30.53
C TRP A 144 -23.74 -18.19 -30.27
N ASP A 145 -22.52 -18.01 -29.77
CA ASP A 145 -21.63 -19.11 -29.37
C ASP A 145 -22.30 -20.03 -28.33
N CYS A 146 -22.95 -19.45 -27.32
CA CYS A 146 -23.69 -20.22 -26.32
C CYS A 146 -24.82 -21.05 -26.95
N MET A 147 -25.61 -20.43 -27.82
CA MET A 147 -26.77 -21.06 -28.46
C MET A 147 -26.37 -22.27 -29.32
N GLU A 148 -25.20 -22.19 -29.97
CA GLU A 148 -24.65 -23.27 -30.78
C GLU A 148 -24.20 -24.47 -29.92
N VAL A 149 -23.62 -24.19 -28.76
CA VAL A 149 -23.06 -25.21 -27.86
C VAL A 149 -24.12 -25.89 -26.99
N ALA A 150 -24.90 -25.12 -26.24
CA ALA A 150 -25.78 -25.66 -25.20
C ALA A 150 -27.21 -25.92 -25.69
N ARG A 151 -27.84 -24.85 -26.20
CA ARG A 151 -29.17 -24.76 -26.84
C ARG A 151 -29.77 -23.37 -26.58
N LYS A 152 -30.63 -22.91 -27.50
CA LYS A 152 -31.33 -21.62 -27.42
C LYS A 152 -32.14 -21.42 -26.13
N GLU A 153 -32.81 -22.46 -25.66
CA GLU A 153 -33.72 -22.40 -24.50
C GLU A 153 -33.03 -22.15 -23.18
N LEU A 154 -31.76 -22.54 -23.03
CA LEU A 154 -30.98 -22.30 -21.82
C LEU A 154 -30.19 -20.98 -21.91
N CYS A 155 -29.60 -20.68 -23.07
CA CYS A 155 -28.76 -19.50 -23.25
C CYS A 155 -29.55 -18.19 -23.24
N LEU A 156 -30.66 -18.10 -23.98
CA LEU A 156 -31.44 -16.86 -24.07
C LEU A 156 -31.93 -16.32 -22.71
N PRO A 157 -32.58 -17.10 -21.84
CA PRO A 157 -33.07 -16.57 -20.58
C PRO A 157 -31.93 -16.11 -19.67
N ILE A 158 -30.80 -16.83 -19.64
CA ILE A 158 -29.63 -16.43 -18.84
C ILE A 158 -29.06 -15.11 -19.35
N PHE A 159 -28.82 -14.99 -20.65
CA PHE A 159 -28.24 -13.78 -21.23
C PHE A 159 -29.17 -12.56 -21.11
N LEU A 160 -30.47 -12.73 -21.34
CA LEU A 160 -31.44 -11.66 -21.14
C LEU A 160 -31.57 -11.25 -19.68
N LEU A 161 -31.53 -12.21 -18.75
CA LEU A 161 -31.55 -11.93 -17.31
C LEU A 161 -30.32 -11.11 -16.89
N VAL A 162 -29.13 -11.50 -17.36
CA VAL A 162 -27.88 -10.76 -17.11
C VAL A 162 -27.95 -9.36 -17.71
N LEU A 163 -28.46 -9.22 -18.93
CA LEU A 163 -28.59 -7.92 -19.61
C LEU A 163 -29.53 -6.99 -18.84
N VAL A 164 -30.71 -7.48 -18.43
CA VAL A 164 -31.71 -6.65 -17.75
C VAL A 164 -31.27 -6.31 -16.32
N ILE A 165 -30.95 -7.32 -15.50
CA ILE A 165 -30.58 -7.09 -14.09
C ILE A 165 -29.23 -6.39 -14.00
N GLY A 166 -28.26 -6.83 -14.78
CA GLY A 166 -26.92 -6.28 -14.78
C GLY A 166 -26.90 -4.81 -15.18
N ASN A 167 -27.56 -4.44 -16.28
CA ASN A 167 -27.64 -3.04 -16.70
C ASN A 167 -28.47 -2.19 -15.74
N LEU A 168 -29.51 -2.75 -15.10
CA LEU A 168 -30.25 -2.05 -14.05
C LEU A 168 -29.32 -1.70 -12.87
N VAL A 169 -28.48 -2.63 -12.43
CA VAL A 169 -27.51 -2.39 -11.36
C VAL A 169 -26.46 -1.36 -11.78
N VAL A 170 -25.91 -1.47 -12.99
CA VAL A 170 -24.93 -0.51 -13.52
C VAL A 170 -25.53 0.89 -13.65
N LEU A 171 -26.77 1.00 -14.16
CA LEU A 171 -27.48 2.27 -14.29
C LEU A 171 -27.74 2.89 -12.92
N ASN A 172 -28.19 2.10 -11.94
CA ASN A 172 -28.44 2.59 -10.58
C ASN A 172 -27.14 3.06 -9.91
N LEU A 173 -26.02 2.37 -10.14
CA LEU A 173 -24.71 2.80 -9.67
C LEU A 173 -24.27 4.11 -10.34
N PHE A 174 -24.50 4.27 -11.65
CA PHE A 174 -24.20 5.50 -12.38
C PHE A 174 -25.04 6.70 -11.90
N ILE A 175 -26.34 6.50 -11.66
CA ILE A 175 -27.22 7.54 -11.12
C ILE A 175 -26.76 7.96 -9.72
N ALA A 176 -26.44 6.99 -8.86
CA ALA A 176 -25.95 7.29 -7.51
C ALA A 176 -24.61 8.04 -7.52
N LEU A 177 -23.71 7.70 -8.44
CA LEU A 177 -22.46 8.41 -8.71
C LEU A 177 -22.71 9.89 -9.03
N LEU A 178 -23.61 10.17 -9.97
CA LEU A 178 -23.95 11.53 -10.37
C LEU A 178 -24.63 12.32 -9.24
N LEU A 179 -25.57 11.69 -8.53
CA LEU A 179 -26.22 12.32 -7.38
C LEU A 179 -25.21 12.65 -6.27
N SER A 180 -24.27 11.74 -6.01
CA SER A 180 -23.19 11.96 -5.06
C SER A 180 -22.26 13.08 -5.50
N SER A 181 -21.94 13.21 -6.80
CA SER A 181 -21.08 14.30 -7.27
C SER A 181 -21.78 15.66 -7.12
N PHE A 182 -23.06 15.76 -7.46
CA PHE A 182 -23.83 17.00 -7.27
C PHE A 182 -24.03 17.35 -5.79
N SER A 183 -24.11 16.35 -4.90
CA SER A 183 -24.18 16.58 -3.46
C SER A 183 -22.85 17.03 -2.85
N THR A 184 -21.73 16.68 -3.48
CA THR A 184 -20.39 17.06 -2.99
C THR A 184 -20.10 18.55 -3.24
N ASP A 185 -20.70 19.15 -4.28
CA ASP A 185 -20.58 20.58 -4.57
C ASP A 185 -21.35 21.46 -3.57
N SER A 186 -22.39 20.93 -2.91
CA SER A 186 -23.14 21.65 -1.86
C SER A 186 -22.57 21.44 -0.45
N SER A 187 -21.78 20.39 -0.20
CA SER A 187 -21.15 20.11 1.10
C SER A 187 -19.74 20.70 1.27
N MET A 188 -19.13 21.27 0.22
CA MET A 188 -17.93 22.12 0.36
C MET A 188 -18.14 23.35 1.26
N GLY A 189 -19.39 23.62 1.67
CA GLY A 189 -19.73 24.64 2.68
C GLY A 189 -19.94 24.12 4.11
N GLN A 190 -20.20 22.83 4.35
CA GLN A 190 -20.61 22.33 5.68
C GLN A 190 -20.36 20.82 5.88
N GLU A 191 -19.15 20.40 6.24
CA GLU A 191 -18.95 19.12 6.94
C GLU A 191 -17.93 19.27 8.10
N GLU A 192 -18.49 19.30 9.31
CA GLU A 192 -17.96 18.89 10.63
C GLU A 192 -16.54 19.33 11.11
N PRO A 193 -16.42 20.49 11.79
CA PRO A 193 -15.21 20.84 12.56
C PRO A 193 -15.05 20.06 13.88
N GLU A 194 -16.05 19.32 14.36
CA GLU A 194 -16.08 18.81 15.74
C GLU A 194 -15.32 17.48 15.98
N GLN A 195 -15.31 16.56 15.00
CA GLN A 195 -14.51 15.33 15.13
C GLN A 195 -13.04 15.56 14.77
N MET A 196 -12.76 16.40 13.76
CA MET A 196 -11.40 16.80 13.41
C MET A 196 -10.69 17.49 14.58
N THR A 197 -11.39 18.30 15.37
CA THR A 197 -10.79 18.96 16.55
C THR A 197 -10.41 17.96 17.64
N LYS A 198 -11.27 17.02 18.04
CA LYS A 198 -10.96 16.08 19.14
C LYS A 198 -9.76 15.17 18.83
N CYS A 199 -9.70 14.63 17.61
CA CYS A 199 -8.60 13.77 17.20
C CYS A 199 -7.29 14.56 17.02
N GLN A 200 -7.34 15.77 16.46
CA GLN A 200 -6.16 16.62 16.37
C GLN A 200 -5.66 17.10 17.74
N ILE A 201 -6.55 17.40 18.68
CA ILE A 201 -6.18 17.73 20.07
C ILE A 201 -5.51 16.52 20.75
N ALA A 202 -5.99 15.29 20.51
CA ALA A 202 -5.36 14.08 21.04
C ALA A 202 -3.97 13.85 20.46
N ILE A 203 -3.81 14.02 19.14
CA ILE A 203 -2.51 13.89 18.45
C ILE A 203 -1.52 14.96 18.92
N ALA A 204 -1.96 16.21 19.08
CA ALA A 204 -1.13 17.30 19.57
C ALA A 204 -0.61 17.00 20.99
N ARG A 205 -1.46 16.50 21.88
CA ARG A 205 -1.07 16.10 23.25
C ARG A 205 -0.05 14.96 23.27
N ILE A 206 -0.18 13.98 22.37
CA ILE A 206 0.77 12.87 22.25
C ILE A 206 2.12 13.38 21.73
N GLN A 207 2.13 14.29 20.76
CA GLN A 207 3.36 14.88 20.23
C GLN A 207 4.09 15.74 21.28
N GLU A 208 3.37 16.56 22.05
CA GLU A 208 3.95 17.31 23.17
C GLU A 208 4.54 16.38 24.24
N GLY A 209 3.84 15.29 24.56
CA GLY A 209 4.34 14.25 25.46
C GLY A 209 5.62 13.60 24.95
N LEU A 210 5.68 13.30 23.64
CA LEU A 210 6.83 12.65 23.01
C LEU A 210 8.07 13.57 22.98
N GLU A 211 7.91 14.85 22.63
CA GLU A 211 9.01 15.83 22.67
C GLU A 211 9.49 16.09 24.10
N SER A 212 8.60 16.10 25.09
CA SER A 212 8.97 16.21 26.51
C SER A 212 9.78 14.99 27.00
N VAL A 213 9.46 13.79 26.53
CA VAL A 213 10.22 12.57 26.84
C VAL A 213 11.58 12.59 26.14
N LYS A 214 11.62 12.97 24.86
CA LYS A 214 12.85 13.09 24.08
C LYS A 214 13.83 14.09 24.70
N GLY A 215 13.33 15.24 25.15
CA GLY A 215 14.12 16.24 25.89
C GLY A 215 14.70 15.68 27.20
N ARG A 216 13.91 14.95 27.99
CA ARG A 216 14.38 14.30 29.22
C ARG A 216 15.44 13.23 28.97
N ILE A 217 15.27 12.41 27.94
CA ILE A 217 16.26 11.41 27.53
C ILE A 217 17.55 12.09 27.06
N TRP A 218 17.45 13.16 26.27
CA TRP A 218 18.60 13.94 25.82
C TRP A 218 19.39 14.53 26.99
N GLU A 219 18.70 15.12 27.98
CA GLU A 219 19.34 15.66 29.17
C GLU A 219 20.03 14.57 30.01
N GLN A 220 19.40 13.40 30.17
CA GLN A 220 20.02 12.27 30.86
C GLN A 220 21.27 11.78 30.12
N CYS A 221 21.21 11.63 28.79
CA CYS A 221 22.36 11.29 27.96
C CYS A 221 23.48 12.33 28.05
N CYS A 222 23.16 13.62 28.04
CA CYS A 222 24.12 14.70 28.22
C CYS A 222 24.78 14.67 29.61
N LYS A 223 24.03 14.37 30.68
CA LYS A 223 24.57 14.20 32.04
C LYS A 223 25.51 13.00 32.12
N ILE A 224 25.10 11.84 31.60
CA ILE A 224 25.92 10.62 31.56
C ILE A 224 27.22 10.87 30.78
N ARG A 225 27.15 11.56 29.64
CA ARG A 225 28.33 11.90 28.83
C ARG A 225 29.27 12.89 29.53
N LYS A 226 28.73 13.90 30.22
CA LYS A 226 29.53 14.83 31.04
C LYS A 226 30.19 14.12 32.22
N GLN A 227 29.49 13.18 32.87
CA GLN A 227 30.02 12.38 33.97
C GLN A 227 31.17 11.49 33.49
N LYS A 228 31.00 10.77 32.38
CA LYS A 228 32.07 9.96 31.76
C LYS A 228 33.30 10.81 31.39
N ARG A 229 33.11 12.03 30.85
CA ARG A 229 34.22 12.95 30.56
C ARG A 229 34.96 13.40 31.83
N LYS A 230 34.24 13.73 32.91
CA LYS A 230 34.84 14.10 34.20
C LYS A 230 35.63 12.94 34.81
N THR A 231 35.09 11.73 34.81
CA THR A 231 35.77 10.53 35.33
C THR A 231 37.01 10.20 34.49
N ALA A 232 36.94 10.34 33.16
CA ALA A 232 38.10 10.14 32.28
C ALA A 232 39.20 11.20 32.47
N ALA A 233 38.84 12.47 32.67
CA ALA A 233 39.80 13.54 32.97
C ALA A 233 40.48 13.33 34.32
N LYS A 234 39.72 12.94 35.36
CA LYS A 234 40.25 12.63 36.70
C LYS A 234 41.17 11.40 36.69
N ARG A 235 40.86 10.39 35.88
CA ARG A 235 41.73 9.22 35.68
C ARG A 235 43.03 9.60 34.95
N LYS A 236 42.98 10.49 33.95
CA LYS A 236 44.16 11.02 33.25
C LYS A 236 45.05 11.87 34.17
N SER A 237 44.49 12.69 35.06
CA SER A 237 45.29 13.48 36.01
C SER A 237 45.97 12.59 37.06
N LEU A 238 45.28 11.56 37.57
CA LEU A 238 45.83 10.63 38.54
C LEU A 238 46.99 9.80 37.96
N VAL A 239 46.85 9.35 36.70
CA VAL A 239 47.92 8.64 35.98
C VAL A 239 49.13 9.56 35.72
N LYS A 240 48.91 10.84 35.40
CA LYS A 240 49.99 11.80 35.20
C LYS A 240 50.76 12.11 36.49
N ILE A 241 50.08 12.19 37.63
CA ILE A 241 50.71 12.36 38.95
C ILE A 241 51.50 11.09 39.33
N SER A 242 50.94 9.90 39.07
CA SER A 242 51.63 8.62 39.32
C SER A 242 52.86 8.44 38.43
N ALA A 243 52.80 8.85 37.15
CA ALA A 243 53.95 8.79 36.25
C ALA A 243 55.07 9.76 36.67
N LYS A 244 54.70 10.96 37.13
CA LYS A 244 55.65 11.97 37.61
C LYS A 244 56.35 11.54 38.91
N GLY A 245 55.64 10.86 39.81
CA GLY A 245 56.22 10.28 41.02
C GLY A 245 57.16 9.10 40.74
N ILE A 246 56.95 8.34 39.67
CA ILE A 246 57.87 7.28 39.23
C ILE A 246 59.12 7.89 38.58
N GLU A 247 58.98 8.96 37.80
CA GLU A 247 60.11 9.74 37.27
C GLU A 247 60.96 10.33 38.42
N GLU A 248 60.36 11.02 39.38
CA GLU A 248 61.05 11.60 40.55
C GLU A 248 61.81 10.55 41.39
N ASN A 249 61.22 9.37 41.59
CA ASN A 249 61.91 8.26 42.26
C ASN A 249 63.07 7.69 41.45
N ASN A 250 62.96 7.64 40.12
CA ASN A 250 64.05 7.15 39.27
C ASN A 250 65.25 8.10 39.28
N TYR A 251 65.03 9.42 39.41
CA TYR A 251 66.12 10.40 39.53
C TYR A 251 66.79 10.37 40.92
N ALA A 252 66.00 10.16 41.99
CA ALA A 252 66.55 9.98 43.34
C ALA A 252 67.37 8.68 43.49
N MET A 253 66.97 7.59 42.81
CA MET A 253 67.71 6.32 42.81
C MET A 253 69.04 6.40 42.03
N THR A 254 69.15 7.27 41.03
CA THR A 254 70.41 7.50 40.30
C THR A 254 71.40 8.38 41.04
N ASP A 255 70.95 9.23 41.96
CA ASP A 255 71.84 10.12 42.74
C ASP A 255 72.52 9.37 43.90
N VAL A 256 71.85 8.36 44.48
CA VAL A 256 72.42 7.49 45.54
C VAL A 256 73.53 6.55 45.01
N ARG A 257 73.66 6.38 43.69
CA ARG A 257 74.70 5.52 43.09
C ARG A 257 76.01 6.25 42.79
N LYS A 258 76.15 7.53 43.16
CA LYS A 258 77.38 8.32 42.96
C LYS A 258 78.25 8.47 44.21
N ASP A 259 77.80 7.95 45.35
CA ASP A 259 78.53 7.98 46.63
C ASP A 259 78.97 6.58 47.12
N ALA A 260 79.06 5.60 46.21
CA ALA A 260 79.66 4.30 46.51
C ALA A 260 80.62 3.91 45.37
N ASP A 261 81.90 3.90 45.74
CA ASP A 261 83.12 3.44 45.04
C ASP A 261 83.84 4.43 44.11
#